data_AF-A0A4J2ECV8-F1
#
_entry.id   AF-A0A4J2ECV8-F1
#
_cell.length_a   1.000
_cell.length_b   1.000
_cell.length_c   1.000
_cell.angle_alpha   90.00
_cell.angle_beta   90.00
_cell.angle_gamma   90.00
#
_symmetry.space_group_name_H-M   'P 1'
#
loop_
_entity.id
_entity.type
_entity.pdbx_description
1 polymer ?
#
loop_
_entity_poly.entity_id
_entity_poly.type
_entity_poly.pdbx_seq_one_letter_code
_entity_poly.pdbx_strand_id
1 'polypeptide(L)'
;MNVQRLIEKYKKLEGVWDAEGAELARQIFLEDLKQLDEQKPVKVPQCVAEYIEFKKKNNFHVYGAMRVIEDHYDKKVPDWFYENNIEKFCLAWLNGYEVEKEKRYFVKIKGNIKENMLVYGELLKRYFFTKSFILDDVIYSHTRKELEDANFGWVFDCPGIEIEEVENE
;
A
#
# COMPACT_ATOMS: atom_id res chain seq x y z
N MET A 1 -28.35 2.50 -11.71
CA MET A 1 -28.47 3.97 -11.55
C MET A 1 -27.23 4.41 -10.78
N ASN A 2 -26.37 5.27 -11.34
CA ASN A 2 -25.11 5.68 -10.70
C ASN A 2 -25.42 6.58 -9.50
N VAL A 3 -24.84 6.30 -8.33
CA VAL A 3 -24.99 7.08 -7.09
C VAL A 3 -24.62 8.55 -7.33
N GLN A 4 -23.58 8.83 -8.12
CA GLN A 4 -23.20 10.19 -8.52
C GLN A 4 -24.31 10.93 -9.27
N ARG A 5 -25.04 10.23 -10.15
CA ARG A 5 -26.17 10.82 -10.90
C ARG A 5 -27.35 11.14 -9.99
N LEU A 6 -27.55 10.37 -8.91
CA LEU A 6 -28.54 10.69 -7.88
C LEU A 6 -28.09 11.89 -7.05
N ILE A 7 -26.83 11.94 -6.63
CA ILE A 7 -26.25 13.10 -5.92
C ILE A 7 -26.47 14.37 -6.74
N GLU A 8 -26.14 14.37 -8.04
CA GLU A 8 -26.38 15.52 -8.92
C GLU A 8 -27.87 15.89 -9.02
N LYS A 9 -28.75 14.89 -9.11
CA LYS A 9 -30.21 15.11 -9.15
C LYS A 9 -30.69 15.82 -7.88
N TYR A 10 -30.31 15.33 -6.70
CA TYR A 10 -30.72 15.94 -5.42
C TYR A 10 -30.06 17.29 -5.16
N LYS A 11 -28.85 17.55 -5.68
CA LYS A 11 -28.25 18.90 -5.69
C LYS A 11 -29.10 19.89 -6.46
N LYS A 12 -29.63 19.51 -7.63
CA LYS A 12 -30.50 20.38 -8.46
C LYS A 12 -31.88 20.66 -7.85
N LEU A 13 -32.28 19.92 -6.80
CA LEU A 13 -33.55 20.11 -6.11
C LEU A 13 -33.46 21.10 -4.93
N GLU A 14 -32.29 21.69 -4.70
CA GLU A 14 -32.09 22.73 -3.68
C GLU A 14 -33.03 23.91 -3.92
N GLY A 15 -33.82 24.27 -2.90
CA GLY A 15 -34.74 25.41 -2.97
C GLY A 15 -35.91 25.26 -3.95
N VAL A 16 -36.12 24.07 -4.54
CA VAL A 16 -37.27 23.81 -5.43
C VAL A 16 -38.58 23.76 -4.64
N TRP A 17 -38.51 23.36 -3.37
CA TRP A 17 -39.68 23.27 -2.50
C TRP A 17 -39.50 24.16 -1.28
N ASP A 18 -40.44 25.09 -1.07
CA ASP A 18 -40.46 26.03 0.07
C ASP A 18 -41.08 25.36 1.31
N ALA A 19 -40.47 24.25 1.74
CA ALA A 19 -40.85 23.55 2.96
C ALA A 19 -39.58 23.08 3.68
N GLU A 20 -39.40 23.55 4.91
CA GLU A 20 -38.20 23.28 5.72
C GLU A 20 -37.92 21.77 5.89
N GLY A 21 -38.97 20.96 6.10
CA GLY A 21 -38.85 19.51 6.19
C GLY A 21 -38.42 18.83 4.88
N ALA A 22 -38.76 19.40 3.72
CA ALA A 22 -38.35 18.86 2.42
C ALA A 22 -36.86 19.12 2.16
N GLU A 23 -36.37 20.30 2.54
CA GLU A 23 -34.95 20.65 2.43
C GLU A 23 -34.09 19.81 3.39
N LEU A 24 -34.56 19.58 4.62
CA LEU A 24 -33.90 18.70 5.57
C LEU A 24 -33.79 17.26 5.05
N ALA A 25 -34.88 16.71 4.49
CA ALA A 25 -34.87 15.38 3.90
C ALA A 25 -33.89 15.28 2.71
N ARG A 26 -33.83 16.30 1.85
CA ARG A 26 -32.87 16.38 0.73
C ARG A 26 -31.43 16.31 1.23
N GLN A 27 -31.10 17.03 2.30
CA GLN A 27 -29.77 17.04 2.89
C GLN A 27 -29.40 15.66 3.45
N ILE A 28 -30.30 15.02 4.19
CA ILE A 28 -30.11 13.65 4.71
C ILE A 28 -29.87 12.66 3.56
N PHE A 29 -30.69 12.69 2.52
CA PHE A 29 -30.50 11.81 1.36
C PHE A 29 -29.18 12.06 0.63
N LEU A 30 -28.73 13.31 0.53
CA LEU A 30 -27.43 13.63 -0.04
C LEU A 30 -26.28 13.09 0.82
N GLU A 31 -26.42 13.09 2.13
CA GLU A 31 -25.44 12.54 3.07
C GLU A 31 -25.37 11.02 2.97
N ASP A 32 -26.51 10.33 2.98
CA ASP A 32 -26.60 8.88 2.78
C ASP A 32 -26.00 8.46 1.42
N LEU A 33 -26.31 9.21 0.36
CA LEU A 33 -25.78 8.94 -0.98
C LEU A 33 -24.27 9.16 -1.06
N LYS A 34 -23.71 10.15 -0.35
CA LYS A 34 -22.26 10.35 -0.27
C LYS A 34 -21.59 9.17 0.46
N GLN A 35 -22.18 8.69 1.56
CA GLN A 35 -21.66 7.51 2.27
C GLN A 35 -21.70 6.25 1.39
N LEU A 36 -22.70 6.11 0.53
CA LEU A 36 -22.79 5.03 -0.46
C LEU A 36 -21.77 5.14 -1.60
N ASP A 37 -21.34 6.36 -1.96
CA ASP A 37 -20.33 6.62 -2.99
C ASP A 37 -18.90 6.50 -2.45
N GLU A 38 -18.71 6.71 -1.14
CA GLU A 38 -17.45 6.49 -0.43
C GLU A 38 -17.14 4.99 -0.30
N GLN A 39 -16.80 4.33 -1.41
CA GLN A 39 -16.04 3.10 -1.34
C GLN A 39 -14.65 3.45 -0.80
N LYS A 40 -14.37 3.00 0.42
CA LYS A 40 -13.02 3.15 1.00
C LYS A 40 -12.01 2.54 0.02
N PRO A 41 -10.96 3.28 -0.37
CA PRO A 41 -9.93 2.74 -1.21
C PRO A 41 -9.38 1.47 -0.56
N VAL A 42 -9.27 0.40 -1.33
CA VAL A 42 -8.61 -0.80 -0.82
C VAL A 42 -7.13 -0.51 -0.67
N LYS A 43 -6.53 -1.12 0.35
CA LYS A 43 -5.10 -1.05 0.58
C LYS A 43 -4.40 -2.15 -0.21
N VAL A 44 -3.37 -1.77 -0.98
CA VAL A 44 -2.56 -2.70 -1.77
C VAL A 44 -1.07 -2.47 -1.54
N PRO A 45 -0.22 -3.51 -1.57
CA PRO A 45 1.23 -3.35 -1.51
C PRO A 45 1.78 -2.56 -2.70
N GLN A 46 2.94 -1.95 -2.51
CA GLN A 46 3.63 -1.17 -3.56
C GLN A 46 3.88 -1.98 -4.84
N CYS A 47 4.34 -3.24 -4.75
CA CYS A 47 4.57 -4.07 -5.93
C CYS A 47 3.29 -4.34 -6.74
N VAL A 48 2.14 -4.45 -6.05
CA VAL A 48 0.83 -4.64 -6.69
C VAL A 48 0.35 -3.34 -7.33
N ALA A 49 0.56 -2.20 -6.67
CA ALA A 49 0.27 -0.88 -7.23
C ALA A 49 1.04 -0.64 -8.53
N GLU A 50 2.35 -0.91 -8.53
CA GLU A 50 3.21 -0.80 -9.71
C GLU A 50 2.75 -1.73 -10.84
N TYR A 51 2.35 -2.96 -10.50
CA TYR A 51 1.78 -3.90 -11.46
C TYR A 51 0.49 -3.35 -12.09
N ILE A 52 -0.45 -2.84 -11.29
CA ILE A 52 -1.73 -2.28 -11.79
C ILE A 52 -1.47 -1.11 -12.73
N GLU A 53 -0.63 -0.14 -12.33
CA GLU A 53 -0.31 1.03 -13.16
C GLU A 53 0.40 0.64 -14.46
N PHE A 54 1.35 -0.28 -14.39
CA PHE A 54 2.02 -0.79 -15.58
C PHE A 54 1.02 -1.43 -16.55
N LYS A 55 0.10 -2.27 -16.06
CA LYS A 55 -0.90 -2.93 -16.92
C LYS A 55 -1.89 -1.92 -17.50
N LYS A 56 -2.37 -0.96 -16.72
CA LYS A 56 -3.25 0.13 -17.21
C LYS A 56 -2.56 0.97 -18.29
N LYS A 57 -1.29 1.34 -18.09
CA LYS A 57 -0.48 2.08 -19.08
C LYS A 57 -0.31 1.30 -20.39
N ASN A 58 -0.30 -0.02 -20.33
CA ASN A 58 -0.23 -0.90 -21.49
C ASN A 58 -1.63 -1.30 -22.04
N ASN A 59 -2.69 -0.56 -21.68
CA ASN A 59 -4.07 -0.77 -22.14
C ASN A 59 -4.65 -2.18 -21.85
N PHE A 60 -4.19 -2.83 -20.78
CA PHE A 60 -4.84 -4.05 -20.30
C PHE A 60 -6.19 -3.71 -19.66
N HIS A 61 -7.15 -4.60 -19.77
CA HIS A 61 -8.34 -4.63 -18.90
C HIS A 61 -8.08 -5.56 -17.70
N VAL A 62 -8.89 -5.44 -16.63
CA VAL A 62 -8.70 -6.18 -15.37
C VAL A 62 -8.52 -7.69 -15.58
N TYR A 63 -9.38 -8.31 -16.40
CA TYR A 63 -9.29 -9.74 -16.71
C TYR A 63 -7.96 -10.13 -17.38
N GLY A 64 -7.43 -9.27 -18.25
CA GLY A 64 -6.16 -9.51 -18.94
C GLY A 64 -4.98 -9.39 -17.99
N ALA A 65 -5.03 -8.43 -17.07
CA ALA A 65 -4.04 -8.29 -16.01
C ALA A 65 -4.06 -9.50 -15.06
N MET A 66 -5.23 -10.04 -14.70
CA MET A 66 -5.33 -11.25 -13.88
C MET A 66 -4.80 -12.49 -14.60
N ARG A 67 -5.06 -12.63 -15.91
CA ARG A 67 -4.66 -13.81 -16.69
C ARG A 67 -3.14 -14.03 -16.74
N VAL A 68 -2.37 -12.96 -16.69
CA VAL A 68 -0.90 -12.99 -16.82
C VAL A 68 -0.18 -12.75 -15.49
N ILE A 69 -0.92 -12.72 -14.37
CA ILE A 69 -0.36 -12.35 -13.06
C ILE A 69 0.56 -13.44 -12.50
N GLU A 70 0.26 -14.71 -12.75
CA GLU A 70 1.04 -15.87 -12.31
C GLU A 70 2.44 -15.88 -12.94
N ASP A 71 2.53 -15.44 -14.19
CA ASP A 71 3.78 -15.33 -14.97
C ASP A 71 4.58 -14.07 -14.62
N HIS A 72 4.12 -13.23 -13.69
CA HIS A 72 4.85 -12.04 -13.31
C HIS A 72 6.22 -12.41 -12.69
N TYR A 73 7.23 -11.60 -13.00
CA TYR A 73 8.61 -11.86 -12.59
C TYR A 73 8.80 -11.66 -11.08
N ASP A 74 8.14 -10.64 -10.50
CA ASP A 74 8.10 -10.44 -9.07
C ASP A 74 7.01 -11.32 -8.48
N LYS A 75 7.40 -12.38 -7.77
CA LYS A 75 6.48 -13.33 -7.15
C LYS A 75 5.66 -12.74 -6.00
N LYS A 76 6.05 -11.58 -5.45
CA LYS A 76 5.24 -10.87 -4.46
C LYS A 76 3.84 -10.51 -4.99
N VAL A 77 3.70 -10.22 -6.29
CA VAL A 77 2.42 -9.86 -6.90
C VAL A 77 1.45 -11.05 -6.99
N PRO A 78 1.82 -12.20 -7.61
CA PRO A 78 0.96 -13.37 -7.62
C PRO A 78 0.75 -13.96 -6.22
N ASP A 79 1.76 -13.97 -5.35
CA ASP A 79 1.61 -14.45 -3.96
C ASP A 79 0.53 -13.64 -3.24
N TRP A 80 0.64 -12.30 -3.27
CA TRP A 80 -0.39 -11.43 -2.68
C TRP A 80 -1.76 -11.67 -3.33
N PHE A 81 -1.83 -11.78 -4.66
CA PHE A 81 -3.10 -11.96 -5.38
C PHE A 81 -3.84 -13.24 -4.96
N TYR A 82 -3.11 -14.36 -4.84
CA TYR A 82 -3.69 -15.66 -4.49
C TYR A 82 -3.92 -15.85 -2.97
N GLU A 83 -3.40 -14.97 -2.12
CA GLU A 83 -3.71 -14.91 -0.68
C GLU A 83 -5.07 -14.24 -0.40
N ASN A 84 -6.15 -14.71 -1.05
CA ASN A 84 -7.51 -14.18 -0.92
C ASN A 84 -7.67 -12.68 -1.25
N ASN A 85 -6.80 -12.11 -2.09
CA ASN A 85 -6.88 -10.69 -2.48
C ASN A 85 -7.43 -10.46 -3.90
N ILE A 86 -8.02 -11.48 -4.54
CA ILE A 86 -8.61 -11.38 -5.88
C ILE A 86 -9.68 -10.27 -5.95
N GLU A 87 -10.60 -10.23 -5.00
CA GLU A 87 -11.64 -9.19 -4.95
C GLU A 87 -11.04 -7.81 -4.68
N LYS A 88 -10.05 -7.73 -3.78
CA LYS A 88 -9.33 -6.47 -3.52
C LYS A 88 -8.62 -5.97 -4.77
N PHE A 89 -7.99 -6.84 -5.55
CA PHE A 89 -7.37 -6.48 -6.81
C PHE A 89 -8.38 -5.87 -7.79
N CYS A 90 -9.56 -6.48 -7.92
CA CYS A 90 -10.64 -5.95 -8.77
C CYS A 90 -11.13 -4.59 -8.28
N LEU A 91 -11.32 -4.41 -6.97
CA LEU A 91 -11.72 -3.14 -6.36
C LEU A 91 -10.65 -2.07 -6.57
N ALA A 92 -9.37 -2.40 -6.35
CA ALA A 92 -8.23 -1.52 -6.60
C ALA A 92 -8.20 -1.06 -8.05
N TRP A 93 -8.43 -2.00 -8.98
CA TRP A 93 -8.44 -1.71 -10.40
C TRP A 93 -9.53 -0.71 -10.79
N LEU A 94 -10.76 -0.92 -10.29
CA LEU A 94 -11.95 -0.16 -10.69
C LEU A 94 -12.08 1.17 -9.96
N ASN A 95 -11.86 1.17 -8.65
CA ASN A 95 -12.20 2.28 -7.77
C ASN A 95 -10.96 3.06 -7.29
N GLY A 96 -9.76 2.60 -7.64
CA GLY A 96 -8.51 3.11 -7.07
C GLY A 96 -8.16 2.43 -5.75
N TYR A 97 -6.98 2.77 -5.23
CA TYR A 97 -6.40 2.14 -4.05
C TYR A 97 -5.50 3.10 -3.29
N GLU A 98 -5.28 2.79 -2.02
CA GLU A 98 -4.19 3.35 -1.21
C GLU A 98 -3.02 2.38 -1.24
N VAL A 99 -1.81 2.90 -1.42
CA VAL A 99 -0.61 2.08 -1.32
C VAL A 99 -0.26 1.86 0.15
N GLU A 100 -0.20 0.61 0.58
CA GLU A 100 0.38 0.26 1.88
C GLU A 100 1.85 0.60 1.86
N LYS A 101 2.23 1.60 2.65
CA LYS A 101 3.63 1.84 2.98
C LYS A 101 4.15 0.60 3.73
N GLU A 102 4.98 -0.20 3.07
CA GLU A 102 5.72 -1.26 3.76
C GLU A 102 6.64 -0.61 4.80
N LYS A 103 6.46 -1.02 6.06
CA LYS A 103 7.33 -0.58 7.16
C LYS A 103 8.75 -1.05 6.92
N ARG A 104 9.69 -0.12 6.83
CA ARG A 104 11.13 -0.43 6.80
C ARG A 104 11.74 -0.12 8.16
N TYR A 105 12.80 -0.83 8.48
CA TYR A 105 13.44 -0.78 9.78
C TYR A 105 14.94 -0.56 9.62
N PHE A 106 15.50 0.39 10.38
CA PHE A 106 16.92 0.36 10.69
C PHE A 106 17.17 -0.61 11.84
N VAL A 107 18.17 -1.46 11.67
CA VAL A 107 18.58 -2.45 12.68
C VAL A 107 19.95 -2.03 13.21
N LYS A 108 20.00 -1.66 14.50
CA LYS A 108 21.22 -1.22 15.18
C LYS A 108 21.52 -2.08 16.40
N ILE A 109 22.76 -2.50 16.58
CA ILE A 109 23.21 -3.13 17.83
C ILE A 109 23.32 -2.05 18.91
N LYS A 110 22.73 -2.29 20.09
CA LYS A 110 22.82 -1.39 21.23
C LYS A 110 24.21 -1.39 21.86
N GLY A 111 24.59 -0.23 22.38
CA GLY A 111 25.87 -0.03 23.07
C GLY A 111 26.84 0.84 22.28
N ASN A 112 28.02 1.10 22.85
CA ASN A 112 29.05 1.94 22.24
C ASN A 112 29.88 1.14 21.21
N ILE A 113 29.21 0.66 20.16
CA ILE A 113 29.81 -0.12 19.06
C ILE A 113 29.85 0.79 17.84
N LYS A 114 31.04 0.91 17.21
CA LYS A 114 31.23 1.78 16.06
C LYS A 114 30.52 1.25 14.81
N GLU A 115 30.65 -0.03 14.51
CA GLU A 115 29.99 -0.71 13.38
C GLU A 115 28.73 -1.42 13.87
N ASN A 116 27.68 -0.65 14.20
CA ASN A 116 26.48 -1.21 14.83
C ASN A 116 25.28 -1.35 13.89
N MET A 117 25.34 -0.86 12.65
CA MET A 117 24.19 -0.81 11.75
C MET A 117 24.20 -1.93 10.73
N LEU A 118 23.13 -2.72 10.65
CA LEU A 118 22.98 -3.79 9.65
C LEU A 118 22.58 -3.20 8.30
N VAL A 119 23.36 -3.52 7.26
CA VAL A 119 23.12 -3.08 5.89
C VAL A 119 23.21 -4.26 4.94
N TYR A 120 22.58 -4.14 3.78
CA TYR A 120 22.73 -5.09 2.67
C TYR A 120 23.53 -4.43 1.54
N GLY A 121 24.68 -5.00 1.19
CA GLY A 121 25.49 -4.48 0.09
C GLY A 121 25.00 -5.00 -1.24
N GLU A 122 24.55 -4.11 -2.13
CA GLU A 122 24.01 -4.49 -3.43
C GLU A 122 25.08 -5.08 -4.35
N LEU A 123 26.32 -4.60 -4.26
CA LEU A 123 27.46 -5.15 -4.99
C LEU A 123 27.93 -6.50 -4.43
N LEU A 124 28.00 -6.61 -3.10
CA LEU A 124 28.53 -7.79 -2.41
C LEU A 124 27.47 -8.90 -2.24
N LYS A 125 26.19 -8.58 -2.48
CA LYS A 125 25.03 -9.46 -2.32
C LYS A 125 25.00 -10.16 -0.95
N ARG A 126 25.25 -9.40 0.12
CA ARG A 126 25.26 -9.92 1.50
C ARG A 126 24.97 -8.84 2.54
N TYR A 127 24.53 -9.29 3.72
CA TYR A 127 24.40 -8.47 4.91
C TYR A 127 25.74 -8.30 5.65
N PHE A 128 25.97 -7.12 6.22
CA PHE A 128 27.10 -6.84 7.11
C PHE A 128 26.82 -5.62 7.99
N PHE A 129 27.65 -5.40 9.02
CA PHE A 129 27.55 -4.24 9.89
C PHE A 129 28.49 -3.11 9.47
N THR A 130 28.00 -1.87 9.53
CA THR A 130 28.77 -0.66 9.18
C THR A 130 28.57 0.45 10.20
N LYS A 131 29.42 1.48 10.13
CA LYS A 131 29.52 2.60 11.07
C LYS A 131 28.66 3.83 10.73
N SER A 132 28.20 4.00 9.49
CA SER A 132 27.50 5.23 9.06
C SER A 132 26.85 5.13 7.67
N PHE A 133 25.86 5.99 7.41
CA PHE A 133 24.99 6.15 6.23
C PHE A 133 25.68 6.61 4.91
N ILE A 134 26.99 6.39 4.77
CA ILE A 134 27.81 7.01 3.70
C ILE A 134 28.51 5.96 2.83
N LEU A 135 27.97 4.75 2.76
CA LEU A 135 28.41 3.78 1.77
C LEU A 135 27.47 3.88 0.57
N ASP A 136 28.06 4.08 -0.60
CA ASP A 136 27.35 3.90 -1.86
C ASP A 136 27.04 2.41 -2.05
N ASP A 137 25.99 2.09 -2.82
CA ASP A 137 25.55 0.73 -3.16
C ASP A 137 25.17 -0.16 -1.95
N VAL A 138 24.65 0.43 -0.87
CA VAL A 138 24.09 -0.33 0.26
C VAL A 138 22.68 0.11 0.64
N ILE A 139 21.88 -0.87 1.06
CA ILE A 139 20.53 -0.68 1.57
C ILE A 139 20.58 -0.64 3.10
N TYR A 140 20.14 0.47 3.68
CA TYR A 140 20.20 0.73 5.12
C TYR A 140 18.95 0.27 5.88
N SER A 141 17.78 0.48 5.30
CA SER A 141 16.50 0.09 5.90
C SER A 141 16.01 -1.20 5.27
N HIS A 142 15.40 -2.07 6.05
CA HIS A 142 14.95 -3.39 5.60
C HIS A 142 13.49 -3.61 5.95
N THR A 143 12.74 -4.27 5.08
CA THR A 143 11.41 -4.76 5.43
C THR A 143 11.54 -5.93 6.41
N ARG A 144 10.49 -6.19 7.19
CA ARG A 144 10.45 -7.37 8.07
C ARG A 144 10.68 -8.67 7.29
N LYS A 145 10.04 -8.80 6.11
CA LYS A 145 10.17 -9.98 5.25
C LYS A 145 11.61 -10.19 4.76
N GLU A 146 12.30 -9.13 4.32
CA GLU A 146 13.72 -9.20 3.93
C GLU A 146 14.60 -9.72 5.07
N LEU A 147 14.37 -9.26 6.30
CA LEU A 147 15.11 -9.73 7.47
C LEU A 147 14.77 -11.18 7.81
N GLU A 148 13.51 -11.58 7.76
CA GLU A 148 13.08 -12.96 8.01
C GLU A 148 13.65 -13.93 6.96
N ASP A 149 13.54 -13.60 5.67
CA ASP A 149 14.09 -14.39 4.55
C ASP A 149 15.62 -14.54 4.64
N ALA A 150 16.30 -13.54 5.21
CA ALA A 150 17.74 -13.54 5.42
C ALA A 150 18.19 -14.16 6.76
N ASN A 151 17.30 -14.85 7.49
CA ASN A 151 17.54 -15.40 8.83
C ASN A 151 17.92 -14.37 9.91
N PHE A 152 17.60 -13.09 9.69
CA PHE A 152 17.70 -12.00 10.67
C PHE A 152 16.39 -11.73 11.42
N GLY A 153 15.35 -12.56 11.28
CA GLY A 153 14.08 -12.38 12.02
C GLY A 153 14.23 -12.25 13.54
N TRP A 154 15.28 -12.84 14.13
CA TRP A 154 15.59 -12.75 15.56
C TRP A 154 15.87 -11.33 16.07
N VAL A 155 16.18 -10.37 15.18
CA VAL A 155 16.50 -8.99 15.59
C VAL A 155 15.32 -8.28 16.27
N PHE A 156 14.09 -8.70 15.97
CA PHE A 156 12.88 -8.15 16.58
C PHE A 156 12.66 -8.63 18.02
N ASP A 157 13.23 -9.78 18.39
CA ASP A 157 13.07 -10.39 19.71
C ASP A 157 14.32 -10.17 20.60
N CYS A 158 15.37 -9.53 20.09
CA CYS A 158 16.64 -9.38 20.79
C CYS A 158 16.69 -8.06 21.59
N PRO A 159 16.80 -8.10 22.93
CA PRO A 159 16.90 -6.90 23.76
C PRO A 159 18.12 -6.03 23.44
N GLY A 160 19.19 -6.65 22.90
CA GLY A 160 20.43 -5.98 22.49
C GLY A 160 20.34 -5.26 21.14
N ILE A 161 19.21 -5.31 20.45
CA ILE A 161 18.97 -4.63 19.18
C ILE A 161 18.02 -3.44 19.39
N GLU A 162 18.30 -2.36 18.69
CA GLU A 162 17.44 -1.20 18.50
C GLU A 162 16.87 -1.26 17.07
N ILE A 163 15.53 -1.23 16.99
CA ILE A 163 14.76 -1.23 15.75
C ILE A 163 14.09 0.14 15.64
N GLU A 164 14.39 0.86 14.56
CA GLU A 164 13.81 2.17 14.27
C GLU A 164 12.99 2.05 12.99
N GLU A 165 11.67 2.24 13.09
CA GLU A 165 10.76 2.26 11.92
C GLU A 165 11.00 3.55 11.14
N VAL A 166 11.17 3.43 9.83
CA VAL A 166 11.33 4.56 8.92
C VAL A 166 10.24 4.56 7.87
N GLU A 167 9.65 5.73 7.64
CA GLU A 167 8.76 5.94 6.50
C GLU A 167 9.61 6.15 5.25
N ASN A 168 9.25 5.45 4.17
CA ASN A 168 9.72 5.85 2.85
C ASN A 168 9.06 7.20 2.52
N GLU A 169 9.87 8.23 2.30
CA GLU A 169 9.44 9.50 1.67
C GLU A 169 9.14 9.29 0.18
#